data_AF-A0A8J7HR72-F1
#
_entry.id   AF-A0A8J7HR72-F1
#
_cell.length_a   1.000
_cell.length_b   1.000
_cell.length_c   1.000
_cell.angle_alpha   90.00
_cell.angle_beta   90.00
_cell.angle_gamma   90.00
#
_symmetry.space_group_name_H-M   'P 1'
#
loop_
_entity.id
_entity.type
_entity.pdbx_description
1 polymer ?
#
loop_
_entity_poly.entity_id
_entity_poly.type
_entity_poly.pdbx_seq_one_letter_code
_entity_poly.pdbx_strand_id
1 'polypeptide(L)'
;MSSFWEKANIVISDELMRSLPLPTIEQHQRFVKHLKDVHSWYKHLPLLTGGVFVVFLAPDAGTHYPTEHPRLPFGNSVAGYRQAFGHLDYMWQIETESFHRDGGEPAVLPDEFVEQFSFVLYPYVASEFYWSVHEEAVTKLYLGKAQHPAKELILELATVDEQLEQAEQKITYEEWKMLVYEDQQTSVELTPEQREFLVLFRRFRELYKQLQTQEVEKIEQQLNCLYKWYSA
;
A
#
# COMPACT_ATOMS: atom_id res chain seq x y z
N MET A 1 -3.55 23.31 34.79
CA MET A 1 -2.47 23.94 33.98
C MET A 1 -1.45 22.85 33.68
N SER A 2 -1.79 21.88 32.83
CA SER A 2 -1.46 21.84 31.39
C SER A 2 0.05 21.93 31.12
N SER A 3 0.82 20.90 31.48
CA SER A 3 2.08 20.59 30.80
C SER A 3 1.72 19.81 29.54
N PHE A 4 1.30 20.53 28.51
CA PHE A 4 1.23 20.01 27.15
C PHE A 4 2.68 19.77 26.73
N TRP A 5 3.11 18.51 26.76
CA TRP A 5 4.41 18.11 26.26
C TRP A 5 4.50 18.52 24.78
N GLU A 6 5.40 19.45 24.46
CA GLU A 6 5.96 19.54 23.12
C GLU A 6 6.57 18.18 22.82
N LYS A 7 5.84 17.33 22.11
CA LYS A 7 6.40 16.10 21.56
C LYS A 7 7.41 16.53 20.50
N ALA A 8 8.69 16.52 20.84
CA ALA A 8 9.74 16.81 19.88
C ALA A 8 9.73 15.73 18.80
N ASN A 9 9.59 16.13 17.54
CA ASN A 9 9.82 15.24 16.41
C ASN A 9 11.26 14.69 16.49
N ILE A 10 11.44 13.41 16.18
CA ILE A 10 12.75 12.78 16.20
C ILE A 10 13.50 13.24 14.96
N VAL A 11 14.63 13.92 15.17
CA VAL A 11 15.54 14.31 14.08
C VAL A 11 16.43 13.12 13.75
N ILE A 12 16.42 12.69 12.50
CA ILE A 12 17.24 11.57 12.02
C ILE A 12 18.17 12.09 10.95
N SER A 13 19.46 12.21 11.26
CA SER A 13 20.48 12.65 10.30
C SER A 13 20.99 11.48 9.44
N ASP A 14 21.66 11.80 8.33
CA ASP A 14 22.35 10.81 7.49
C ASP A 14 23.35 9.97 8.28
N GLU A 15 24.12 10.60 9.16
CA GLU A 15 25.08 9.91 10.04
C GLU A 15 24.37 8.91 10.95
N LEU A 16 23.23 9.31 11.53
CA LEU A 16 22.45 8.43 12.38
C LEU A 16 21.88 7.25 11.57
N MET A 17 21.29 7.50 10.40
CA MET A 17 20.80 6.44 9.52
C MET A 17 21.91 5.46 9.14
N ARG A 18 23.10 5.97 8.77
CA ARG A 18 24.27 5.17 8.40
C ARG A 18 24.95 4.44 9.56
N SER A 19 24.54 4.71 10.80
CA SER A 19 25.01 3.96 11.97
C SER A 19 24.16 2.72 12.27
N LEU A 20 22.96 2.61 11.67
CA LEU A 20 22.00 1.55 11.96
C LEU A 20 22.23 0.32 11.08
N PRO A 21 22.09 -0.91 11.61
CA PRO A 21 22.25 -2.12 10.80
C PRO A 21 21.39 -2.10 9.54
N LEU A 22 22.01 -2.41 8.39
CA LEU A 22 21.27 -2.64 7.16
C LEU A 22 20.27 -3.79 7.34
N PRO A 23 19.05 -3.68 6.78
CA PRO A 23 18.10 -4.77 6.82
C PRO A 23 18.62 -5.97 6.02
N THR A 24 18.24 -7.18 6.42
CA THR A 24 18.49 -8.37 5.58
C THR A 24 17.53 -8.41 4.38
N ILE A 25 17.82 -9.26 3.39
CA ILE A 25 16.92 -9.47 2.25
C ILE A 25 15.54 -9.93 2.71
N GLU A 26 15.47 -10.80 3.71
CA GLU A 26 14.19 -11.28 4.26
C GLU A 26 13.43 -10.16 4.98
N GLN A 27 14.13 -9.27 5.69
CA GLN A 27 13.51 -8.11 6.34
C GLN A 27 12.95 -7.14 5.30
N HIS A 28 13.71 -6.87 4.23
CA HIS A 28 13.27 -6.08 3.09
C HIS A 28 11.98 -6.67 2.47
N GLN A 29 11.99 -7.95 2.09
CA GLN A 29 10.82 -8.60 1.49
C GLN A 29 9.57 -8.55 2.40
N ARG A 30 9.77 -8.76 3.71
CA ARG A 30 8.68 -8.63 4.69
C ARG A 30 8.19 -7.20 4.81
N PHE A 31 9.07 -6.21 4.74
CA PHE A 31 8.70 -4.80 4.83
C PHE A 31 7.90 -4.33 3.61
N VAL A 32 8.29 -4.75 2.40
CA VAL A 32 7.51 -4.49 1.17
C VAL A 32 6.11 -5.08 1.30
N LYS A 33 6.03 -6.35 1.74
CA LYS A 33 4.75 -6.99 2.01
C LYS A 33 3.96 -6.26 3.09
N HIS A 34 4.63 -5.78 4.14
CA HIS A 34 4.00 -5.03 5.21
C HIS A 34 3.36 -3.75 4.67
N LEU A 35 4.10 -2.90 3.96
CA LEU A 35 3.55 -1.68 3.34
C LEU A 35 2.34 -1.98 2.46
N LYS A 36 2.39 -3.05 1.67
CA LYS A 36 1.27 -3.50 0.84
C LYS A 36 0.03 -3.92 1.65
N ASP A 37 0.21 -4.40 2.88
CA ASP A 37 -0.84 -5.00 3.71
C ASP A 37 -1.18 -4.16 4.96
N VAL A 38 -0.53 -3.00 5.19
CA VAL A 38 -0.82 -2.13 6.35
C VAL A 38 -2.19 -1.48 6.19
N HIS A 39 -2.97 -1.52 7.27
CA HIS A 39 -4.33 -1.04 7.26
C HIS A 39 -4.44 0.50 7.37
N SER A 40 -5.42 1.02 6.65
CA SER A 40 -6.06 2.35 6.74
C SER A 40 -5.51 3.48 5.87
N TRP A 41 -4.19 3.71 5.77
CA TRP A 41 -3.72 4.87 4.97
C TRP A 41 -4.08 4.77 3.48
N TYR A 42 -4.11 3.56 2.91
CA TYR A 42 -4.47 3.36 1.50
C TYR A 42 -5.89 3.84 1.18
N LYS A 43 -6.80 3.82 2.16
CA LYS A 43 -8.18 4.31 2.02
C LYS A 43 -8.27 5.82 1.89
N HIS A 44 -7.23 6.51 2.34
CA HIS A 44 -7.16 7.96 2.33
C HIS A 44 -6.39 8.48 1.12
N LEU A 45 -5.62 7.64 0.44
CA LEU A 45 -4.88 8.04 -0.75
C LEU A 45 -5.82 8.53 -1.85
N PRO A 46 -5.63 9.74 -2.40
CA PRO A 46 -6.39 10.20 -3.55
C PRO A 46 -5.97 9.43 -4.80
N LEU A 47 -6.94 8.98 -5.60
CA LEU A 47 -6.65 8.23 -6.83
C LEU A 47 -5.82 9.04 -7.85
N LEU A 48 -5.99 10.36 -7.92
CA LEU A 48 -5.34 11.17 -8.96
C LEU A 48 -3.92 11.61 -8.61
N THR A 49 -3.64 11.83 -7.33
CA THR A 49 -2.36 12.39 -6.88
C THR A 49 -1.52 11.38 -6.08
N GLY A 50 -2.16 10.32 -5.55
CA GLY A 50 -1.53 9.40 -4.63
C GLY A 50 -1.12 10.08 -3.32
N GLY A 51 -0.29 9.37 -2.55
CA GLY A 51 0.43 9.90 -1.39
C GLY A 51 1.93 9.82 -1.63
N VAL A 52 2.67 10.76 -1.05
CA VAL A 52 4.13 10.77 -1.08
C VAL A 52 4.64 9.97 0.10
N PHE A 53 5.49 8.98 -0.17
CA PHE A 53 6.10 8.10 0.81
C PHE A 53 7.60 8.33 0.85
N VAL A 54 8.18 8.19 2.04
CA VAL A 54 9.63 8.11 2.25
C VAL A 54 9.90 6.91 3.13
N VAL A 55 10.80 6.03 2.68
CA VAL A 55 11.27 4.87 3.44
C VAL A 55 12.70 5.13 3.90
N PHE A 56 12.97 4.91 5.18
CA PHE A 56 14.23 5.27 5.83
C PHE A 56 14.58 4.29 6.96
N LEU A 57 15.78 4.44 7.53
CA LEU A 57 16.19 3.70 8.72
C LEU A 57 16.00 4.56 9.96
N ALA A 58 15.25 4.06 10.94
CA ALA A 58 14.94 4.80 12.16
C ALA A 58 15.46 4.08 13.42
N PRO A 59 16.13 4.79 14.34
CA PRO A 59 16.61 4.18 15.58
C PRO A 59 15.45 3.71 16.47
N ASP A 60 14.32 4.41 16.40
CA ASP A 60 13.09 4.16 17.14
C ASP A 60 12.09 3.27 16.38
N ALA A 61 12.47 2.70 15.22
CA ALA A 61 11.61 1.81 14.44
C ALA A 61 10.97 0.71 15.32
N GLY A 62 9.64 0.62 15.26
CA GLY A 62 8.84 -0.31 16.05
C GLY A 62 8.49 0.13 17.47
N THR A 63 9.04 1.24 17.99
CA THR A 63 8.79 1.71 19.38
C THR A 63 7.33 2.04 19.63
N HIS A 64 6.65 2.57 18.61
CA HIS A 64 5.26 3.00 18.72
C HIS A 64 4.29 2.12 17.92
N TYR A 65 4.75 0.98 17.42
CA TYR A 65 3.91 0.09 16.64
C TYR A 65 2.72 -0.43 17.49
N PRO A 66 1.49 -0.49 16.96
CA PRO A 66 0.32 -0.92 17.72
C PRO A 66 0.50 -2.29 18.36
N THR A 67 0.05 -2.47 19.61
CA THR A 67 0.28 -3.71 20.37
C THR A 67 -0.59 -4.90 19.94
N GLU A 68 -1.67 -4.65 19.19
CA GLU A 68 -2.68 -5.68 18.88
C GLU A 68 -2.82 -5.96 17.38
N HIS A 69 -3.04 -4.92 16.57
CA HIS A 69 -3.31 -5.04 15.14
C HIS A 69 -2.65 -3.89 14.34
N PRO A 70 -2.10 -4.15 13.14
CA PRO A 70 -1.94 -5.47 12.51
C PRO A 70 -0.88 -6.33 13.22
N ARG A 71 -1.05 -7.66 13.23
CA ARG A 71 -0.12 -8.59 13.89
C ARG A 71 1.13 -8.80 13.05
N LEU A 72 2.30 -8.65 13.67
CA LEU A 72 3.59 -8.92 13.06
C LEU A 72 3.97 -10.41 13.16
N PRO A 73 4.80 -10.93 12.24
CA PRO A 73 5.23 -12.33 12.25
C PRO A 73 5.95 -12.79 13.54
N PHE A 74 6.57 -11.85 14.25
CA PHE A 74 7.32 -12.09 15.49
C PHE A 74 6.71 -11.34 16.69
N GLY A 75 5.43 -10.98 16.59
CA GLY A 75 4.70 -10.24 17.60
C GLY A 75 4.95 -8.72 17.58
N ASN A 76 4.02 -7.98 18.17
CA ASN A 76 3.97 -6.51 18.12
C ASN A 76 4.83 -5.86 19.22
N SER A 77 5.99 -6.43 19.51
CA SER A 77 6.99 -5.82 20.38
C SER A 77 8.06 -5.13 19.54
N VAL A 78 8.83 -4.21 20.12
CA VAL A 78 9.97 -3.58 19.43
C VAL A 78 10.95 -4.64 18.91
N ALA A 79 11.23 -5.68 19.71
CA ALA A 79 12.09 -6.78 19.30
C ALA A 79 11.49 -7.57 18.12
N GLY A 80 10.19 -7.84 18.16
CA GLY A 80 9.46 -8.51 17.07
C GLY A 80 9.43 -7.70 15.78
N TYR A 81 9.20 -6.38 15.89
CA TYR A 81 9.29 -5.46 14.76
C TYR A 81 10.69 -5.47 14.15
N ARG A 82 11.73 -5.30 14.97
CA ARG A 82 13.12 -5.30 14.48
C ARG A 82 13.56 -6.65 13.92
N GLN A 83 13.03 -7.76 14.44
CA GLN A 83 13.23 -9.06 13.83
C GLN A 83 12.52 -9.16 12.47
N ALA A 84 11.33 -8.57 12.33
CA ALA A 84 10.57 -8.56 11.09
C ALA A 84 11.20 -7.68 10.00
N PHE A 85 11.61 -6.46 10.36
CA PHE A 85 11.90 -5.39 9.41
C PHE A 85 13.23 -4.66 9.66
N GLY A 86 13.99 -5.05 10.68
CA GLY A 86 15.19 -4.33 11.09
C GLY A 86 14.85 -2.92 11.59
N HIS A 87 15.55 -1.93 11.07
CA HIS A 87 15.30 -0.51 11.36
C HIS A 87 14.48 0.19 10.28
N LEU A 88 13.90 -0.56 9.32
CA LEU A 88 13.05 0.04 8.29
C LEU A 88 11.81 0.68 8.91
N ASP A 89 11.56 1.89 8.46
CA ASP A 89 10.36 2.66 8.78
C ASP A 89 9.96 3.50 7.58
N TYR A 90 8.78 4.08 7.64
CA TYR A 90 8.26 4.93 6.59
C TYR A 90 7.42 6.06 7.16
N MET A 91 7.35 7.14 6.39
CA MET A 91 6.39 8.20 6.61
C MET A 91 5.69 8.53 5.29
N TRP A 92 4.48 9.03 5.38
CA TRP A 92 3.66 9.35 4.22
C TRP A 92 2.92 10.67 4.41
N GLN A 93 2.64 11.36 3.32
CA GLN A 93 1.81 12.57 3.30
C GLN A 93 0.85 12.52 2.13
N ILE A 94 -0.31 13.14 2.30
CA ILE A 94 -1.31 13.32 1.24
C ILE A 94 -1.43 14.82 0.97
N GLU A 95 -1.38 15.20 -0.30
CA GLU A 95 -1.52 16.59 -0.73
C GLU A 95 -0.59 17.56 0.02
N THR A 96 -1.14 18.56 0.71
CA THR A 96 -0.39 19.56 1.47
C THR A 96 -0.39 19.29 2.98
N GLU A 97 -0.78 18.08 3.39
CA GLU A 97 -0.76 17.68 4.80
C GLU A 97 0.68 17.50 5.29
N SER A 98 0.85 17.50 6.62
CA SER A 98 2.12 17.11 7.22
C SER A 98 2.37 15.62 7.01
N PHE A 99 3.62 15.19 7.05
CA PHE A 99 3.93 13.77 7.11
C PHE A 99 3.23 13.11 8.31
N HIS A 100 2.90 11.84 8.14
CA HIS A 100 2.39 10.91 9.13
C HIS A 100 3.34 9.72 9.18
N ARG A 101 3.46 9.08 10.34
CA ARG A 101 4.27 7.88 10.55
C ARG A 101 3.45 6.87 11.33
N ASP A 102 3.64 5.59 11.03
CA ASP A 102 2.89 4.55 11.74
C ASP A 102 3.27 4.51 13.22
N GLY A 103 2.25 4.67 14.07
CA GLY A 103 2.37 4.57 15.52
C GLY A 103 3.04 5.77 16.20
N GLY A 104 3.89 6.55 15.52
CA GLY A 104 4.70 7.62 16.12
C GLY A 104 4.48 9.00 15.48
N GLU A 105 5.16 9.98 16.05
CA GLU A 105 5.27 11.29 15.40
C GLU A 105 6.20 11.19 14.17
N PRO A 106 5.99 12.01 13.14
CA PRO A 106 6.86 12.04 11.96
C PRO A 106 8.31 12.36 12.33
N ALA A 107 9.24 11.70 11.64
CA ALA A 107 10.65 12.03 11.77
C ALA A 107 10.97 13.32 10.99
N VAL A 108 11.91 14.09 11.49
CA VAL A 108 12.54 15.18 10.71
C VAL A 108 13.76 14.58 10.02
N LEU A 109 13.66 14.42 8.71
CA LEU A 109 14.74 13.94 7.84
C LEU A 109 15.41 15.13 7.13
N PRO A 110 16.65 15.01 6.65
CA PRO A 110 17.27 16.02 5.81
C PRO A 110 16.47 16.25 4.53
N ASP A 111 16.30 17.50 4.11
CA ASP A 111 15.51 17.86 2.92
C ASP A 111 16.01 17.13 1.67
N GLU A 112 17.33 17.08 1.46
CA GLU A 112 17.96 16.37 0.34
C GLU A 112 17.62 14.86 0.35
N PHE A 113 17.49 14.26 1.53
CA PHE A 113 17.08 12.87 1.66
C PHE A 113 15.61 12.70 1.29
N VAL A 114 14.72 13.58 1.75
CA VAL A 114 13.30 13.52 1.36
C VAL A 114 13.14 13.70 -0.15
N GLU A 115 13.82 14.67 -0.74
CA GLU A 115 13.80 14.90 -2.20
C GLU A 115 14.28 13.68 -2.98
N GLN A 116 15.37 13.05 -2.53
CA GLN A 116 15.96 11.91 -3.22
C GLN A 116 15.18 10.59 -3.02
N PHE A 117 14.62 10.39 -1.82
CA PHE A 117 14.04 9.10 -1.43
C PHE A 117 12.51 9.08 -1.37
N SER A 118 11.86 10.16 -1.81
CA SER A 118 10.41 10.22 -1.92
C SER A 118 9.88 9.56 -3.20
N PHE A 119 8.71 8.92 -3.10
CA PHE A 119 8.02 8.31 -4.23
C PHE A 119 6.50 8.35 -3.99
N VAL A 120 5.73 8.27 -5.08
CA VAL A 120 4.26 8.33 -5.02
C VAL A 120 3.67 6.93 -5.09
N LEU A 121 2.86 6.60 -4.08
CA LEU A 121 2.01 5.41 -4.08
C LEU A 121 0.54 5.79 -4.30
N TYR A 122 -0.15 4.98 -5.07
CA TYR A 122 -1.59 5.10 -5.31
C TYR A 122 -2.39 4.06 -4.51
N PRO A 123 -3.72 4.21 -4.37
CA PRO A 123 -4.50 3.43 -3.41
C PRO A 123 -4.51 1.92 -3.69
N TYR A 124 -4.27 1.52 -4.95
CA TYR A 124 -4.22 0.12 -5.38
C TYR A 124 -2.92 -0.61 -5.00
N VAL A 125 -2.02 0.03 -4.24
CA VAL A 125 -0.91 -0.66 -3.55
C VAL A 125 -1.45 -1.69 -2.53
N ALA A 126 -2.58 -1.40 -1.90
CA ALA A 126 -3.20 -2.29 -0.93
C ALA A 126 -3.77 -3.54 -1.58
N SER A 127 -3.97 -4.60 -0.79
CA SER A 127 -4.67 -5.81 -1.27
C SER A 127 -6.20 -5.60 -1.42
N GLU A 128 -6.72 -4.45 -0.97
CA GLU A 128 -8.13 -4.06 -1.04
C GLU A 128 -8.26 -2.67 -1.67
N PHE A 129 -9.33 -2.45 -2.44
CA PHE A 129 -9.62 -1.17 -3.06
C PHE A 129 -11.11 -0.84 -2.97
N TYR A 130 -11.43 0.41 -2.69
CA TYR A 130 -12.79 0.88 -2.50
C TYR A 130 -13.16 1.85 -3.62
N TRP A 131 -13.89 1.37 -4.63
CA TRP A 131 -14.26 2.17 -5.81
C TRP A 131 -15.12 3.38 -5.50
N SER A 132 -16.07 3.24 -4.59
CA SER A 132 -17.07 4.28 -4.27
C SER A 132 -16.46 5.60 -3.80
N VAL A 133 -15.27 5.58 -3.19
CA VAL A 133 -14.58 6.81 -2.76
C VAL A 133 -13.79 7.48 -3.89
N HIS A 134 -13.76 6.90 -5.09
CA HIS A 134 -12.94 7.34 -6.21
C HIS A 134 -13.73 7.61 -7.51
N GLU A 135 -15.06 7.51 -7.50
CA GLU A 135 -15.92 7.70 -8.68
C GLU A 135 -15.68 9.04 -9.41
N GLU A 136 -15.52 10.14 -8.66
CA GLU A 136 -15.26 11.46 -9.24
C GLU A 136 -13.89 11.49 -9.95
N ALA A 137 -12.87 10.86 -9.37
CA ALA A 137 -11.54 10.77 -9.96
C ALA A 137 -11.56 9.96 -11.26
N VAL A 138 -12.23 8.81 -11.25
CA VAL A 138 -12.44 7.98 -12.45
C VAL A 138 -13.17 8.77 -13.54
N THR A 139 -14.22 9.51 -13.17
CA THR A 139 -14.95 10.39 -14.10
C THR A 139 -14.04 11.45 -14.73
N LYS A 140 -13.17 12.10 -13.93
CA LYS A 140 -12.20 13.07 -14.45
C LYS A 140 -11.22 12.42 -15.44
N LEU A 141 -10.80 11.17 -15.20
CA LEU A 141 -9.94 10.42 -16.12
C LEU A 141 -10.65 10.10 -17.44
N TYR A 142 -11.90 9.63 -17.38
CA TYR A 142 -12.72 9.38 -18.57
C TYR A 142 -12.88 10.63 -19.44
N LEU A 143 -13.18 11.77 -18.81
CA LEU A 143 -13.38 13.05 -19.51
C LEU A 143 -12.06 13.69 -19.98
N GLY A 144 -10.90 13.09 -19.71
CA GLY A 144 -9.60 13.65 -20.02
C GLY A 144 -9.26 14.92 -19.21
N LYS A 145 -9.94 15.15 -18.09
CA LYS A 145 -9.75 16.31 -17.20
C LYS A 145 -8.67 16.08 -16.14
N ALA A 146 -8.17 14.86 -16.03
CA ALA A 146 -7.06 14.49 -15.16
C ALA A 146 -6.09 13.56 -15.90
N GLN A 147 -4.86 13.50 -15.40
CA GLN A 147 -3.82 12.58 -15.84
C GLN A 147 -3.53 11.59 -14.73
N HIS A 148 -3.14 10.37 -15.10
CA HIS A 148 -2.71 9.34 -14.17
C HIS A 148 -1.76 8.38 -14.90
N PRO A 149 -0.65 7.95 -14.27
CA PRO A 149 0.35 7.09 -14.92
C PRO A 149 -0.23 5.75 -15.40
N ALA A 150 -1.19 5.19 -14.68
CA ALA A 150 -1.88 3.95 -15.02
C ALA A 150 -3.32 4.17 -15.55
N LYS A 151 -3.57 5.28 -16.26
CA LYS A 151 -4.91 5.69 -16.70
C LYS A 151 -5.65 4.56 -17.43
N GLU A 152 -5.05 3.93 -18.44
CA GLU A 152 -5.76 2.91 -19.22
C GLU A 152 -6.21 1.73 -18.35
N LEU A 153 -5.33 1.23 -17.47
CA LEU A 153 -5.63 0.13 -16.56
C LEU A 153 -6.75 0.48 -15.58
N ILE A 154 -6.76 1.70 -15.03
CA ILE A 154 -7.81 2.16 -14.12
C ILE A 154 -9.17 2.22 -14.81
N LEU A 155 -9.22 2.79 -16.02
CA LEU A 155 -10.48 2.91 -16.77
C LEU A 155 -11.00 1.54 -17.19
N GLU A 156 -10.12 0.62 -17.60
CA GLU A 156 -10.53 -0.75 -17.91
C GLU A 156 -11.05 -1.47 -16.65
N LEU A 157 -10.33 -1.35 -15.54
CA LEU A 157 -10.72 -1.98 -14.28
C LEU A 157 -12.06 -1.43 -13.76
N ALA A 158 -12.30 -0.12 -13.82
CA ALA A 158 -13.58 0.50 -13.47
C ALA A 158 -14.73 0.00 -14.37
N THR A 159 -14.47 -0.18 -15.66
CA THR A 159 -15.47 -0.74 -16.59
C THR A 159 -15.80 -2.19 -16.24
N VAL A 160 -14.79 -2.99 -15.92
CA VAL A 160 -14.97 -4.41 -15.53
C VAL A 160 -15.68 -4.51 -14.18
N ASP A 161 -15.39 -3.62 -13.23
CA ASP A 161 -16.05 -3.55 -11.92
C ASP A 161 -17.56 -3.32 -12.06
N GLU A 162 -17.96 -2.33 -12.86
CA GLU A 162 -19.39 -2.05 -13.13
C GLU A 162 -20.09 -3.27 -13.78
N GLN A 163 -19.43 -3.94 -14.72
CA GLN A 163 -19.96 -5.17 -15.33
C GLN A 163 -20.05 -6.32 -14.32
N LEU A 164 -19.07 -6.42 -13.42
CA LEU A 164 -19.01 -7.44 -12.39
C LEU A 164 -20.16 -7.26 -11.39
N GLU A 165 -20.45 -6.03 -10.95
CA GLU A 165 -21.60 -5.71 -10.09
C GLU A 165 -22.92 -6.13 -10.75
N GLN A 166 -23.08 -5.88 -12.05
CA GLN A 166 -24.27 -6.30 -12.80
C GLN A 166 -24.37 -7.82 -12.94
N ALA A 167 -23.25 -8.51 -13.14
CA ALA A 167 -23.20 -9.97 -13.22
C ALA A 167 -23.47 -10.63 -11.86
N GLU A 168 -22.98 -10.04 -10.76
CA GLU A 168 -23.20 -10.52 -9.40
C GLU A 168 -24.70 -10.55 -9.04
N GLN A 169 -25.48 -9.56 -9.50
CA GLN A 169 -26.94 -9.52 -9.30
C GLN A 169 -27.69 -10.69 -9.96
N LYS A 170 -27.07 -11.40 -10.91
CA LYS A 170 -27.68 -12.52 -11.64
C LYS A 170 -27.40 -13.88 -10.99
N ILE A 171 -26.53 -13.95 -9.98
CA ILE A 171 -26.17 -15.17 -9.27
C ILE A 171 -26.52 -15.04 -7.78
N THR A 172 -26.70 -16.17 -7.11
CA THR A 172 -26.93 -16.22 -5.67
C THR A 172 -25.61 -16.08 -4.90
N TYR A 173 -25.70 -15.69 -3.63
CA TYR A 173 -24.53 -15.60 -2.75
C TYR A 173 -23.77 -16.92 -2.58
N GLU A 174 -24.46 -18.07 -2.58
CA GLU A 174 -23.82 -19.38 -2.49
C GLU A 174 -23.10 -19.76 -3.79
N GLU A 175 -23.66 -19.40 -4.95
CA GLU A 175 -22.96 -19.54 -6.24
C GLU A 175 -21.73 -18.64 -6.31
N TRP A 176 -21.85 -17.38 -5.87
CA TRP A 176 -20.72 -16.45 -5.77
C TRP A 176 -19.60 -17.01 -4.88
N LYS A 177 -19.94 -17.53 -3.69
CA LYS A 177 -18.96 -18.15 -2.78
C LYS A 177 -18.24 -19.31 -3.44
N MET A 178 -18.99 -20.20 -4.09
CA MET A 178 -18.42 -21.34 -4.82
C MET A 178 -17.44 -20.86 -5.90
N LEU A 179 -17.82 -19.86 -6.71
CA LEU A 179 -16.98 -19.34 -7.79
C LEU A 179 -15.73 -18.59 -7.30
N VAL A 180 -15.80 -17.92 -6.15
CA VAL A 180 -14.71 -17.08 -5.61
C VAL A 180 -13.73 -17.85 -4.72
N TYR A 181 -14.23 -18.80 -3.91
CA TYR A 181 -13.44 -19.46 -2.87
C TYR A 181 -13.12 -20.93 -3.14
N GLU A 182 -13.87 -21.63 -4.00
CA GLU A 182 -13.58 -23.04 -4.30
C GLU A 182 -12.60 -23.13 -5.48
N ASP A 183 -11.33 -23.28 -5.12
CA ASP A 183 -10.21 -23.40 -6.05
C ASP A 183 -10.36 -24.63 -6.97
N GLN A 184 -10.67 -24.39 -8.24
CA GLN A 184 -10.40 -25.26 -9.39
C GLN A 184 -10.70 -26.77 -9.32
N GLN A 185 -11.79 -27.24 -8.70
CA GLN A 185 -12.11 -28.68 -8.73
C GLN A 185 -13.58 -29.07 -8.91
N THR A 186 -14.40 -28.21 -9.48
CA THR A 186 -15.76 -28.59 -9.86
C THR A 186 -15.81 -28.90 -11.36
N SER A 187 -15.96 -30.18 -11.71
CA SER A 187 -16.42 -30.65 -13.02
C SER A 187 -17.88 -30.29 -13.28
N VAL A 188 -18.33 -29.16 -12.73
CA VAL A 188 -19.71 -28.70 -12.73
C VAL A 188 -19.88 -27.83 -13.95
N GLU A 189 -20.89 -28.17 -14.74
CA GLU A 189 -21.27 -27.35 -15.88
C GLU A 189 -21.84 -26.02 -15.38
N LEU A 190 -21.11 -24.94 -15.63
CA LEU A 190 -21.52 -23.59 -15.23
C LEU A 190 -22.66 -23.09 -16.11
N THR A 191 -23.60 -22.34 -15.53
CA THR A 191 -24.61 -21.60 -16.31
C THR A 191 -23.94 -20.47 -17.10
N PRO A 192 -24.61 -19.89 -18.12
CA PRO A 192 -24.12 -18.70 -18.82
C PRO A 192 -23.78 -17.53 -17.87
N GLU A 193 -24.61 -17.26 -16.87
CA GLU A 193 -24.44 -16.17 -15.90
C GLU A 193 -23.24 -16.41 -14.99
N GLN A 194 -23.06 -17.64 -14.49
CA GLN A 194 -21.90 -18.03 -13.70
C GLN A 194 -20.59 -17.92 -14.50
N ARG A 195 -20.61 -18.28 -15.79
CA ARG A 195 -19.46 -18.10 -16.70
C ARG A 195 -19.13 -16.63 -16.92
N GLU A 196 -20.14 -15.80 -17.18
CA GLU A 196 -20.00 -14.35 -17.34
C GLU A 196 -19.32 -13.74 -16.09
N PHE A 197 -19.88 -13.99 -14.90
CA PHE A 197 -19.32 -13.54 -13.64
C PHE A 197 -17.87 -13.99 -13.46
N LEU A 198 -17.56 -15.28 -13.68
CA LEU A 198 -16.23 -15.82 -13.46
C LEU A 198 -15.18 -15.22 -14.41
N VAL A 199 -15.55 -14.94 -15.67
CA VAL A 199 -14.67 -14.27 -16.63
C VAL A 199 -14.38 -12.84 -16.17
N LEU A 200 -15.41 -12.08 -15.80
CA LEU A 200 -15.25 -10.71 -15.31
C LEU A 200 -14.43 -10.66 -14.02
N PHE A 201 -14.72 -11.55 -13.05
CA PHE A 201 -14.00 -11.62 -11.79
C PHE A 201 -12.51 -11.92 -11.99
N ARG A 202 -12.18 -12.85 -12.89
CA ARG A 202 -10.78 -13.15 -13.23
C ARG A 202 -10.10 -11.96 -13.89
N ARG A 203 -10.79 -11.28 -14.82
CA ARG A 203 -10.25 -10.09 -15.48
C ARG A 203 -10.02 -8.96 -14.49
N PHE A 204 -10.96 -8.72 -13.58
CA PHE A 204 -10.85 -7.75 -12.50
C PHE A 204 -9.60 -8.04 -11.64
N ARG A 205 -9.44 -9.28 -11.17
CA ARG A 205 -8.28 -9.68 -10.36
C ARG A 205 -6.96 -9.54 -11.10
N GLU A 206 -6.95 -9.85 -12.39
CA GLU A 206 -5.76 -9.68 -13.23
C GLU A 206 -5.35 -8.21 -13.35
N LEU A 207 -6.29 -7.34 -13.73
CA LEU A 207 -6.07 -5.90 -13.86
C LEU A 207 -5.66 -5.27 -12.53
N TYR A 208 -6.34 -5.62 -11.44
CA TYR A 208 -5.97 -5.15 -10.10
C TYR A 208 -4.56 -5.59 -9.71
N LYS A 209 -4.20 -6.84 -9.99
CA LYS A 209 -2.86 -7.35 -9.73
C LYS A 209 -1.80 -6.61 -10.54
N GLN A 210 -2.07 -6.24 -11.79
CA GLN A 210 -1.14 -5.44 -12.60
C GLN A 210 -0.90 -4.07 -11.98
N LEU A 211 -1.96 -3.36 -11.57
CA LEU A 211 -1.87 -2.09 -10.85
C LEU A 211 -1.07 -2.23 -9.55
N GLN A 212 -1.40 -3.21 -8.71
CA GLN A 212 -0.68 -3.45 -7.46
C GLN A 212 0.80 -3.77 -7.69
N THR A 213 1.13 -4.53 -8.74
CA THR A 213 2.51 -4.89 -9.07
C THR A 213 3.35 -3.64 -9.38
N GLN A 214 2.79 -2.67 -10.12
CA GLN A 214 3.47 -1.40 -10.40
C GLN A 214 3.79 -0.61 -9.12
N GLU A 215 2.90 -0.63 -8.12
CA GLU A 215 3.16 0.06 -6.85
C GLU A 215 4.18 -0.67 -5.99
N VAL A 216 4.13 -2.00 -5.95
CA VAL A 216 5.12 -2.82 -5.23
C VAL A 216 6.52 -2.62 -5.83
N GLU A 217 6.64 -2.57 -7.15
CA GLU A 217 7.91 -2.29 -7.83
C GLU A 217 8.50 -0.94 -7.44
N LYS A 218 7.68 0.10 -7.20
CA LYS A 218 8.18 1.40 -6.70
C LYS A 218 8.77 1.27 -5.30
N ILE A 219 8.12 0.54 -4.39
CA ILE A 219 8.63 0.31 -3.03
C ILE A 219 9.97 -0.43 -3.10
N GLU A 220 10.04 -1.50 -3.88
CA GLU A 220 11.26 -2.29 -4.07
C GLU A 220 12.39 -1.47 -4.68
N GLN A 221 12.10 -0.67 -5.71
CA GLN A 221 13.06 0.25 -6.31
C GLN A 221 13.59 1.24 -5.29
N GLN A 222 12.71 1.82 -4.47
CA GLN A 222 13.11 2.82 -3.48
C GLN A 222 13.98 2.21 -2.38
N LEU A 223 13.63 1.02 -1.90
CA LEU A 223 14.46 0.28 -0.95
C LEU A 223 15.82 -0.07 -1.56
N ASN A 224 15.87 -0.50 -2.82
CA ASN A 224 17.14 -0.74 -3.51
C ASN A 224 18.01 0.53 -3.62
N CYS A 225 17.40 1.70 -3.85
CA CYS A 225 18.09 2.99 -3.81
C CYS A 225 18.65 3.28 -2.43
N LEU A 226 17.87 3.05 -1.36
CA LEU A 226 18.31 3.23 0.03
C LEU A 226 19.53 2.36 0.37
N TYR A 227 19.52 1.09 -0.04
CA TYR A 227 20.67 0.18 0.16
C TYR A 227 21.93 0.66 -0.57
N LYS A 228 21.78 1.13 -1.81
CA LYS A 228 22.90 1.67 -2.59
C LYS A 228 23.48 2.92 -1.94
N TRP A 229 22.61 3.83 -1.51
CA TRP A 229 23.01 5.04 -0.80
C TRP A 229 23.76 4.73 0.49
N TYR A 230 23.29 3.75 1.26
CA TYR A 230 23.96 3.32 2.49
C TYR A 230 25.35 2.74 2.22
N SER A 231 25.51 2.03 1.10
CA SER A 231 26.75 1.34 0.72
C SER A 231 27.79 2.23 0.02
N ALA A 232 27.41 3.46 -0.33
CA ALA A 232 28.28 4.48 -0.93
C ALA A 232 28.93 5.34 0.15
#